data_AF-A0A7J5XYI1-F1
#
_entry.id   AF-A0A7J5XYI1-F1
#
_cell.length_a   1.000
_cell.length_b   1.000
_cell.length_c   1.000
_cell.angle_alpha   90.00
_cell.angle_beta   90.00
_cell.angle_gamma   90.00
#
_symmetry.space_group_name_H-M   'P 1'
#
loop_
_entity.id
_entity.type
_entity.pdbx_description
1 polymer ?
#
loop_
_entity_poly.entity_id
_entity_poly.type
_entity_poly.pdbx_seq_one_letter_code
_entity_poly.pdbx_strand_id
1 'polypeptide(L)'
;RSTKCTPYFAQFGRHPRVPGVINATLNDGDDTSVLVPADEAEQQLEAKAATIADLHSKIYQNIQIAQQRQKISYEKRKGKNVKSFLINVGDEVLRANKRKEGRKGGKLECNWFGPYVVSSITNK
;
A
#
# COMPACT_ATOMS: atom_id res chain seq x y z
N ARG A 1 0.45 0.86 -1.47
CA ARG A 1 -0.77 0.43 -2.20
C ARG A 1 -0.30 -0.37 -3.42
N SER A 2 -0.90 -1.55 -3.62
CA SER A 2 -0.53 -2.72 -4.43
C SER A 2 0.12 -2.53 -5.82
N THR A 3 0.68 -3.62 -6.36
CA THR A 3 1.14 -3.89 -7.74
C THR A 3 0.10 -3.61 -8.84
N LYS A 4 -1.15 -3.29 -8.45
CA LYS A 4 -2.34 -3.07 -9.30
C LYS A 4 -2.85 -4.31 -10.06
N CYS A 5 -2.30 -5.48 -9.75
CA CYS A 5 -2.74 -6.76 -10.30
C CYS A 5 -2.89 -7.78 -9.17
N THR A 6 -3.63 -8.86 -9.43
CA THR A 6 -3.70 -9.98 -8.49
C THR A 6 -2.38 -10.75 -8.49
N PRO A 7 -2.00 -11.41 -7.38
CA PRO A 7 -0.80 -12.26 -7.34
C PRO A 7 -0.82 -13.34 -8.43
N TYR A 8 -1.99 -13.95 -8.67
CA TYR A 8 -2.17 -14.94 -9.72
C TYR A 8 -1.86 -14.36 -11.12
N PHE A 9 -2.42 -13.18 -11.43
CA PHE A 9 -2.17 -12.54 -12.72
C PHE A 9 -0.71 -12.11 -12.88
N ALA A 10 -0.04 -11.67 -11.80
CA ALA A 10 1.38 -11.34 -11.82
C ALA A 10 2.27 -12.55 -12.15
N GLN A 11 1.92 -13.72 -11.61
CA GLN A 11 2.71 -14.95 -11.78
C GLN A 11 2.42 -15.64 -13.12
N PHE A 12 1.15 -15.72 -13.52
CA PHE A 12 0.73 -16.53 -14.66
C PHE A 12 0.38 -15.72 -15.92
N GLY A 13 0.38 -14.39 -15.85
CA GLY A 13 0.03 -13.51 -16.97
C GLY A 13 -1.42 -13.65 -17.46
N ARG A 14 -2.26 -14.40 -16.72
CA ARG A 14 -3.63 -14.74 -17.10
C ARG A 14 -4.57 -14.67 -15.90
N HIS A 15 -5.86 -14.49 -16.16
CA HIS A 15 -6.88 -14.55 -15.12
C HIS A 15 -7.17 -16.02 -14.72
N PRO A 16 -7.47 -16.28 -13.43
CA PRO A 16 -7.83 -17.62 -13.00
C PRO A 16 -9.12 -18.05 -13.70
N ARG A 17 -9.16 -19.29 -14.19
CA ARG A 17 -10.38 -19.86 -14.78
C ARG A 17 -11.26 -20.38 -13.65
N VAL A 18 -12.48 -19.87 -13.57
CA VAL A 18 -13.48 -20.35 -12.62
C VAL A 18 -14.25 -21.53 -13.21
N PRO A 19 -14.81 -22.44 -12.39
CA PRO A 19 -15.56 -23.60 -12.89
C PRO A 19 -16.64 -23.26 -13.93
N GLY A 20 -17.37 -22.15 -13.76
CA GLY A 20 -18.36 -21.70 -14.75
C GLY A 20 -17.79 -21.33 -16.13
N VAL A 21 -16.53 -20.89 -16.20
CA VAL A 21 -15.83 -20.59 -17.47
C VAL A 21 -15.27 -21.87 -18.08
N ILE A 22 -14.76 -22.79 -17.24
CA ILE A 22 -14.23 -24.08 -17.69
C ILE A 22 -15.33 -24.90 -18.36
N ASN A 23 -16.51 -24.95 -17.73
CA ASN A 23 -17.68 -25.66 -18.25
C ASN A 23 -18.24 -25.06 -19.55
N ALA A 24 -18.09 -23.73 -19.75
CA ALA A 24 -18.50 -23.06 -20.98
C ALA A 24 -17.49 -23.22 -22.13
N THR A 25 -16.24 -23.56 -21.82
CA THR A 25 -15.18 -23.85 -22.81
C THR A 25 -14.97 -25.35 -23.06
N LEU A 26 -15.64 -26.21 -22.29
CA LEU A 26 -15.78 -27.63 -22.62
C LEU A 26 -16.78 -27.70 -23.76
N ASN A 27 -16.32 -27.50 -24.99
CA ASN A 27 -17.01 -28.13 -26.11
C ASN A 27 -16.82 -29.64 -25.94
N ASP A 28 -17.91 -30.40 -25.92
CA ASP A 28 -17.88 -31.86 -26.02
C ASP A 28 -17.18 -32.23 -27.34
N GLY A 29 -15.87 -32.49 -27.32
CA GLY A 29 -15.16 -32.84 -28.53
C GLY A 29 -13.67 -32.58 -28.49
N ASP A 30 -12.96 -33.70 -28.42
CA ASP A 30 -11.64 -33.92 -29.00
C ASP A 30 -10.43 -33.37 -28.24
N ASP A 31 -9.71 -34.30 -27.59
CA ASP A 31 -8.27 -34.21 -27.31
C ASP A 31 -7.48 -34.17 -28.63
N THR A 32 -7.83 -33.27 -29.55
CA THR A 32 -6.95 -32.97 -30.66
C THR A 32 -5.77 -32.21 -30.08
N SER A 33 -4.68 -32.93 -29.89
CA SER A 33 -3.35 -32.34 -29.96
C SER A 33 -3.27 -31.60 -31.30
N VAL A 34 -3.62 -30.31 -31.28
CA VAL A 34 -3.34 -29.40 -32.39
C VAL A 34 -1.83 -29.41 -32.52
N LEU A 35 -1.32 -30.19 -33.48
CA LEU A 35 0.08 -30.20 -33.86
C LEU A 35 0.37 -28.84 -34.49
N VAL A 36 0.59 -27.84 -33.64
CA VAL A 36 1.10 -26.55 -34.07
C VAL A 36 2.49 -26.82 -34.64
N PRO A 37 2.77 -26.44 -35.90
CA PRO A 37 4.11 -26.52 -36.46
C PRO A 37 5.13 -25.94 -35.48
N ALA A 38 6.27 -26.60 -35.28
CA ALA A 38 7.25 -26.20 -34.26
C ALA A 38 7.62 -24.70 -34.37
N ASP A 39 7.79 -24.20 -35.59
CA ASP A 39 8.12 -22.81 -35.88
C ASP A 39 7.02 -21.82 -35.44
N GLU A 40 5.74 -22.19 -35.58
CA GLU A 40 4.61 -21.38 -35.12
C GLU A 40 4.47 -21.42 -33.59
N ALA A 41 4.77 -22.57 -32.97
CA ALA A 41 4.75 -22.74 -31.53
C ALA A 41 5.85 -21.91 -30.85
N GLU A 42 7.05 -21.85 -31.44
CA GLU A 42 8.16 -21.04 -30.98
C GLU A 42 7.84 -19.54 -31.05
N GLN A 43 7.30 -19.07 -32.18
CA GLN A 43 6.87 -17.67 -32.32
C GLN A 43 5.79 -17.28 -31.30
N GLN A 44 4.82 -18.18 -31.04
CA GLN A 44 3.80 -17.95 -30.02
C GLN A 44 4.37 -17.91 -28.60
N LEU A 45 5.36 -18.75 -28.31
CA LEU A 45 6.04 -18.76 -27.01
C LEU A 45 6.82 -17.46 -26.81
N GLU A 46 7.55 -17.02 -27.81
CA GLU A 46 8.34 -15.78 -27.76
C GLU A 46 7.43 -14.55 -27.59
N ALA A 47 6.31 -14.49 -28.33
CA ALA A 47 5.30 -13.45 -28.15
C ALA A 47 4.74 -13.44 -26.72
N LYS A 48 4.42 -14.60 -26.15
CA LYS A 48 3.95 -14.71 -24.76
C LYS A 48 5.02 -14.28 -23.77
N ALA A 49 6.28 -14.67 -23.96
CA ALA A 49 7.39 -14.27 -23.12
C ALA A 49 7.57 -12.73 -23.11
N ALA A 50 7.48 -12.10 -24.30
CA ALA A 50 7.52 -10.65 -24.42
C ALA A 50 6.37 -9.97 -23.65
N THR A 51 5.13 -10.48 -23.75
CA THR A 51 4.01 -9.92 -22.99
C THR A 51 4.17 -10.03 -21.48
N ILE A 52 4.77 -11.12 -20.99
CA ILE A 52 5.04 -11.32 -19.56
C ILE A 52 6.13 -10.35 -19.08
N ALA A 53 7.19 -10.16 -19.86
CA ALA A 53 8.25 -9.22 -19.54
C ALA A 53 7.72 -7.78 -19.40
N ASP A 54 6.87 -7.35 -20.34
CA ASP A 54 6.20 -6.04 -20.28
C ASP A 54 5.30 -5.89 -19.05
N LEU A 55 4.56 -6.94 -18.72
CA LEU A 55 3.70 -7.00 -17.54
C LEU A 55 4.54 -6.87 -16.26
N HIS A 56 5.64 -7.61 -16.16
CA HIS A 56 6.56 -7.54 -15.01
C HIS A 56 7.17 -6.15 -14.86
N SER A 57 7.61 -5.53 -15.96
CA SER A 57 8.12 -4.15 -15.98
C SER A 57 7.11 -3.16 -15.37
N LYS A 58 5.85 -3.22 -15.80
CA LYS A 58 4.76 -2.38 -15.25
C LYS A 58 4.51 -2.65 -13.76
N ILE A 59 4.58 -3.91 -13.32
CA ILE A 59 4.45 -4.28 -11.91
C ILE A 59 5.57 -3.65 -11.08
N TYR A 60 6.83 -3.78 -11.52
CA TYR A 60 7.98 -3.21 -10.82
C TYR A 60 7.89 -1.68 -10.69
N GLN A 61 7.49 -0.99 -11.76
CA GLN A 61 7.24 0.46 -11.71
C GLN A 61 6.17 0.82 -10.67
N ASN A 62 5.06 0.08 -10.64
CA ASN A 62 4.00 0.31 -9.65
C ASN A 62 4.50 0.08 -8.21
N ILE A 63 5.33 -0.95 -7.98
CA ILE A 63 5.95 -1.22 -6.68
C ILE A 63 6.84 -0.05 -6.25
N GLN A 64 7.72 0.43 -7.13
CA GLN A 64 8.61 1.55 -6.82
C GLN A 64 7.83 2.82 -6.46
N ILE A 65 6.82 3.18 -7.25
CA ILE A 65 5.94 4.33 -6.97
C ILE A 65 5.24 4.16 -5.61
N ALA A 66 4.76 2.95 -5.31
CA ALA A 66 4.08 2.67 -4.05
C ALA A 66 5.03 2.81 -2.85
N GLN A 67 6.25 2.31 -2.96
CA GLN A 67 7.28 2.42 -1.93
C GLN A 67 7.70 3.88 -1.71
N GLN A 68 7.91 4.64 -2.79
CA GLN A 68 8.24 6.07 -2.70
C GLN A 68 7.13 6.86 -1.99
N ARG A 69 5.86 6.62 -2.33
CA ARG A 69 4.72 7.24 -1.65
C ARG A 69 4.66 6.87 -0.16
N GLN A 70 4.96 5.61 0.16
CA GLN A 70 5.02 5.15 1.55
C GLN A 70 6.12 5.85 2.34
N LYS A 71 7.31 6.00 1.76
CA LYS A 71 8.43 6.74 2.34
C LYS A 71 8.04 8.20 2.64
N ILE A 72 7.51 8.91 1.65
CA ILE A 72 7.06 10.31 1.79
C ILE A 72 5.97 10.42 2.88
N SER A 73 5.00 9.51 2.89
CA SER A 73 3.93 9.50 3.90
C SER A 73 4.47 9.27 5.31
N TYR A 74 5.45 8.37 5.47
CA TYR A 74 6.10 8.10 6.74
C TYR A 74 6.91 9.31 7.23
N GLU A 75 7.71 9.92 6.36
CA GLU A 75 8.47 11.14 6.66
C GLU A 75 7.54 12.30 7.06
N LYS A 76 6.45 12.52 6.31
CA LYS A 76 5.43 13.51 6.66
C LYS A 76 4.77 13.25 8.02
N ARG A 77 4.55 11.99 8.40
CA ARG A 77 4.02 11.63 9.72
C ARG A 77 5.03 11.90 10.83
N LYS A 78 6.30 11.59 10.62
CA LYS A 78 7.37 11.97 11.55
C LYS A 78 7.45 13.49 11.75
N GLY A 79 7.34 14.26 10.68
CA GLY A 79 7.33 15.73 10.77
C GLY A 79 6.08 16.32 11.44
N LYS A 80 4.90 15.68 11.33
CA LYS A 80 3.64 16.22 11.89
C LYS A 80 3.49 16.02 13.40
N ASN A 81 4.07 14.95 13.98
CA ASN A 81 3.99 14.67 15.42
C ASN A 81 5.26 15.04 16.19
N VAL A 82 6.30 15.52 15.50
CA VAL A 82 7.48 16.11 16.11
C VAL A 82 7.55 17.57 15.67
N LYS A 83 6.55 18.36 16.06
CA LYS A 83 6.87 19.77 16.31
C LYS A 83 7.71 19.77 17.58
N SER A 84 9.02 19.65 17.43
CA SER A 84 9.96 19.91 18.50
C SER A 84 9.89 21.39 18.82
N PHE A 85 8.86 21.79 19.56
CA PHE A 85 8.86 23.08 20.20
C PHE A 85 9.98 23.03 21.24
N LEU A 86 10.98 23.88 21.07
CA LEU A 86 11.97 24.15 22.09
C LEU A 86 11.23 24.91 23.19
N ILE A 87 10.83 24.19 24.23
CA ILE A 87 10.20 24.77 25.41
C ILE A 87 11.33 25.31 26.27
N ASN A 88 11.26 26.58 26.64
CA ASN A 88 12.18 27.23 27.56
C ASN A 88 11.47 27.55 28.89
N VAL A 89 12.28 27.79 29.93
CA VAL A 89 11.77 28.30 31.22
C VAL A 89 11.24 29.71 31.00
N GLY A 90 10.02 29.97 31.47
CA GLY A 90 9.31 31.24 31.25
C GLY A 90 8.29 31.21 30.10
N ASP A 91 8.28 30.18 29.25
CA ASP A 91 7.30 30.08 28.17
C ASP A 91 5.89 29.82 28.71
N GLU A 92 4.89 30.47 28.11
CA GLU A 92 3.48 30.16 28.33
C GLU A 92 3.06 28.93 27.51
N VAL A 93 2.62 27.90 28.21
CA VAL A 93 2.25 26.62 27.63
C VAL A 93 0.85 26.19 28.07
N LEU A 94 0.23 25.37 27.22
CA LEU A 94 -1.04 24.71 27.53
C LEU A 94 -0.79 23.25 27.89
N ARG A 95 -1.43 22.79 28.96
CA ARG A 95 -1.37 21.40 29.39
C ARG A 95 -2.48 20.59 28.72
N ALA A 96 -2.10 19.58 27.95
CA ALA A 96 -3.05 18.66 27.32
C ALA A 96 -3.84 17.85 28.35
N ASN A 97 -5.16 17.76 28.18
CA ASN A 97 -6.03 16.90 28.97
C ASN A 97 -5.95 15.43 28.50
N LYS A 98 -4.89 14.70 28.89
CA LYS A 98 -4.69 13.29 28.49
C LYS A 98 -5.79 12.34 28.95
N ARG A 99 -6.61 12.73 29.94
CA ARG A 99 -7.75 11.90 30.39
C ARG A 99 -8.81 11.72 29.30
N LYS A 100 -8.90 12.63 28.33
CA LYS A 100 -9.86 12.56 27.21
C LYS A 100 -9.43 11.64 26.06
N GLU A 101 -8.19 11.19 26.02
CA GLU A 101 -7.67 10.39 24.90
C GLU A 101 -8.32 9.00 24.82
N GLY A 102 -8.60 8.37 25.97
CA GLY A 102 -9.22 7.02 26.04
C GLY A 102 -10.68 6.98 26.49
N ARG A 103 -11.26 8.08 26.98
CA ARG A 103 -12.64 8.10 27.52
C ARG A 103 -13.67 8.44 26.44
N LYS A 104 -14.82 7.77 26.45
CA LYS A 104 -15.95 8.06 25.54
C LYS A 104 -16.71 9.35 25.92
N GLY A 105 -16.70 9.75 27.20
CA GLY A 105 -17.36 10.95 27.72
C GLY A 105 -16.51 12.22 27.73
N GLY A 106 -17.09 13.35 28.15
CA GLY A 106 -16.38 14.63 28.34
C GLY A 106 -16.04 15.38 27.05
N LYS A 107 -16.69 15.08 25.92
CA LYS A 107 -16.35 15.68 24.61
C LYS A 107 -16.48 17.20 24.59
N LEU A 108 -17.44 17.76 25.35
CA LEU A 108 -17.67 19.20 25.48
C LEU A 108 -16.66 19.93 26.38
N GLU A 109 -15.88 19.21 27.20
CA GLU A 109 -14.86 19.83 28.06
C GLU A 109 -13.66 20.30 27.24
N CYS A 110 -12.91 21.28 27.75
CA CYS A 110 -11.72 21.76 27.05
C CYS A 110 -10.63 20.67 26.92
N ASN A 111 -9.96 20.64 25.77
CA ASN A 111 -8.84 19.72 25.51
C ASN A 111 -7.52 20.19 26.12
N TRP A 112 -7.43 21.48 26.47
CA TRP A 112 -6.21 22.15 26.91
C TRP A 112 -6.51 23.00 28.15
N PHE A 113 -5.62 22.96 29.13
CA PHE A 113 -5.69 23.79 30.34
C PHE A 113 -4.56 24.82 30.33
N GLY A 114 -4.83 26.01 30.87
CA GLY A 114 -3.83 27.06 31.02
C GLY A 114 -4.41 28.46 30.85
N PRO A 115 -3.56 29.48 30.70
CA PRO A 115 -2.11 29.37 30.49
C PRO A 115 -1.32 28.93 31.73
N TYR A 116 -0.20 28.23 31.52
CA TYR A 116 0.79 27.89 32.54
C TYR A 116 2.16 28.40 32.12
N VAL A 117 3.00 28.75 33.09
CA VAL A 117 4.39 29.15 32.84
C VAL A 117 5.33 28.02 33.22
N VAL A 118 6.29 27.71 32.35
CA VAL A 118 7.30 26.67 32.62
C VAL A 118 8.30 27.18 33.66
N SER A 119 8.35 26.55 34.84
CA SER A 119 9.25 26.96 35.93
C SER A 119 10.64 26.33 35.84
N SER A 120 10.73 25.06 35.42
CA SER A 120 11.98 24.33 35.27
C SER A 120 11.80 23.19 34.28
N ILE A 121 12.88 22.81 33.61
CA ILE A 121 12.91 21.71 32.64
C ILE A 121 13.92 20.68 33.12
N THR A 122 13.46 19.45 33.33
CA THR A 122 14.32 18.32 33.69
C THR A 122 14.48 17.44 32.46
N ASN A 123 15.74 17.14 32.08
CA ASN A 123 16.00 16.12 31.07
C ASN A 123 15.63 14.74 31.63
N LYS A 124 14.94 13.95 30.82
CA LYS A 124 14.60 12.56 31.13
C LYS A 124 15.70 11.61 30.72
#